data_AF-V5FRD6-F1
#
_entry.id   AF-V5FRD6-F1
#
_cell.length_a   1.000
_cell.length_b   1.000
_cell.length_c   1.000
_cell.angle_alpha   90.00
_cell.angle_beta   90.00
_cell.angle_gamma   90.00
#
_symmetry.space_group_name_H-M   'P 1'
#
loop_
_entity.id
_entity.type
_entity.pdbx_description
1 polymer ?
#
loop_
_entity_poly.entity_id
_entity_poly.type
_entity_poly.pdbx_seq_one_letter_code
_entity_poly.pdbx_strand_id
1 'polypeptide(L)'
;LHPNENKDDGGEFYNKIPYEVSTVDEKFLNEAAKLTGVALTELDSCQQRVVLKLKSDCDKMNDEQLAKMAVHLLNCQSFVEGRQIYSCTEEMSIKDCTTSMDSDTWTSYHLMSNRARAVCYTIRQSQFRGLAEYTVNRLMDAAKDQLRTLGKITNSQENLRNLA
;
A
#
# COMPACT_ATOMS: atom_id res chain seq x y z
N LEU A 1 0.48 -28.33 -38.85
CA LEU A 1 1.40 -27.32 -38.28
C LEU A 1 0.60 -26.05 -38.02
N HIS A 2 0.48 -25.66 -36.76
CA HIS A 2 -0.05 -24.35 -36.36
C HIS A 2 1.01 -23.27 -36.60
N PRO A 3 0.57 -22.03 -36.87
CA PRO A 3 1.13 -20.87 -36.18
C PRO A 3 0.08 -20.25 -35.27
N ASN A 4 0.52 -19.96 -34.05
CA ASN A 4 -0.23 -19.40 -32.94
C ASN A 4 0.00 -17.88 -32.97
N GLU A 5 -1.03 -17.07 -33.26
CA GLU A 5 -0.98 -15.63 -33.07
C GLU A 5 -1.55 -15.30 -31.69
N ASN A 6 -0.63 -15.04 -30.74
CA ASN A 6 -0.94 -14.42 -29.47
C ASN A 6 -1.57 -13.05 -29.72
N LYS A 7 -2.89 -12.97 -29.55
CA LYS A 7 -3.57 -11.70 -29.36
C LYS A 7 -3.38 -11.27 -27.92
N ASP A 8 -2.70 -10.14 -27.78
CA ASP A 8 -2.57 -9.33 -26.59
C ASP A 8 -3.97 -8.99 -26.03
N ASP A 9 -4.38 -9.73 -25.01
CA ASP A 9 -5.63 -9.56 -24.24
C ASP A 9 -5.43 -8.62 -23.02
N GLY A 10 -4.31 -7.88 -22.99
CA GLY A 10 -4.04 -6.94 -21.90
C GLY A 10 -5.10 -5.84 -21.79
N GLY A 11 -5.58 -5.34 -22.94
CA GLY A 11 -6.43 -4.15 -23.03
C GLY A 11 -7.84 -4.27 -22.43
N GLU A 12 -8.43 -5.46 -22.37
CA GLU A 12 -9.80 -5.64 -21.88
C GLU A 12 -9.90 -5.65 -20.34
N PHE A 13 -8.81 -6.00 -19.66
CA PHE A 13 -8.72 -6.04 -18.20
C PHE A 13 -8.67 -4.64 -17.57
N TYR A 14 -7.98 -3.69 -18.23
CA TYR A 14 -7.80 -2.32 -17.74
C TYR A 14 -9.11 -1.52 -17.65
N ASN A 15 -10.13 -1.87 -18.44
CA ASN A 15 -11.41 -1.14 -18.47
C ASN A 15 -12.50 -1.71 -17.54
N LYS A 16 -12.29 -2.91 -16.95
CA LYS A 16 -13.36 -3.64 -16.24
C LYS A 16 -13.25 -3.59 -14.70
N ILE A 17 -12.09 -3.24 -14.14
CA ILE A 17 -11.95 -2.98 -12.70
C ILE A 17 -11.83 -1.47 -12.51
N PRO A 18 -12.88 -0.78 -12.04
CA PRO A 18 -13.00 0.67 -12.10
C PRO A 18 -12.22 1.37 -10.97
N TYR A 19 -10.91 1.15 -10.91
CA TYR A 19 -10.00 1.94 -10.09
C TYR A 19 -8.84 2.39 -10.98
N GLU A 20 -8.77 3.70 -11.26
CA GLU A 20 -7.69 4.27 -12.06
C GLU A 20 -6.33 3.98 -11.43
N VAL A 21 -5.47 3.30 -12.20
CA VAL A 21 -4.10 2.96 -11.80
C VAL A 21 -3.17 4.09 -12.24
N SER A 22 -2.29 4.54 -11.34
CA SER A 22 -1.19 5.43 -11.71
C SER A 22 -0.18 4.70 -12.60
N THR A 23 0.15 5.24 -13.77
CA THR A 23 1.18 4.70 -14.69
C THR A 23 2.57 4.56 -14.05
N VAL A 24 2.81 5.24 -12.93
CA VAL A 24 4.05 5.15 -12.13
C VAL A 24 4.13 3.82 -11.38
N ASP A 25 3.01 3.36 -10.81
CA ASP A 25 2.95 2.14 -10.02
C ASP A 25 3.19 0.90 -10.89
N GLU A 26 2.69 0.92 -12.13
CA GLU A 26 2.89 -0.14 -13.10
C GLU A 26 4.36 -0.27 -13.53
N LYS A 27 5.05 0.85 -13.77
CA LYS A 27 6.49 0.85 -14.05
C LYS A 27 7.30 0.30 -12.88
N PHE A 28 6.94 0.65 -11.65
CA PHE A 28 7.60 0.15 -10.46
C PHE A 28 7.45 -1.37 -10.32
N LEU A 29 6.24 -1.91 -10.47
CA LEU A 29 5.97 -3.35 -10.36
C LEU A 29 6.74 -4.15 -11.42
N ASN A 30 6.75 -3.66 -12.66
CA ASN A 30 7.48 -4.31 -13.76
C ASN A 30 8.99 -4.33 -13.53
N GLU A 31 9.55 -3.24 -12.99
CA GLU A 31 10.99 -3.19 -12.71
C GLU A 31 11.37 -4.03 -11.49
N ALA A 32 10.53 -4.04 -10.45
CA ALA A 32 10.72 -4.90 -9.27
C ALA A 32 10.69 -6.39 -9.63
N ALA A 33 9.78 -6.81 -10.52
CA ALA A 33 9.71 -8.19 -11.01
C ALA A 33 11.00 -8.60 -11.76
N LYS A 34 11.53 -7.72 -12.63
CA LYS A 34 12.81 -7.98 -13.33
C LYS A 34 13.98 -8.12 -12.37
N LEU A 35 14.08 -7.25 -11.37
CA LEU A 35 15.20 -7.24 -10.41
C LEU A 35 15.18 -8.41 -9.45
N THR A 36 13.99 -8.89 -9.07
CA THR A 36 13.83 -9.99 -8.11
C THR A 36 13.78 -11.37 -8.76
N GLY A 37 13.58 -11.43 -10.08
CA GLY A 37 13.37 -12.70 -10.81
C GLY A 37 12.05 -13.38 -10.47
N VAL A 38 11.15 -12.69 -9.75
CA VAL A 38 9.82 -13.20 -9.39
C VAL A 38 8.86 -12.82 -10.52
N ALA A 39 8.40 -13.82 -11.27
CA ALA A 39 7.31 -13.63 -12.22
C ALA A 39 6.02 -13.34 -11.44
N LEU A 40 5.47 -12.14 -11.59
CA LEU A 40 4.17 -11.81 -11.01
C LEU A 40 3.09 -12.51 -11.82
N THR A 41 2.21 -13.23 -11.13
CA THR A 41 0.98 -13.72 -11.78
C THR A 41 0.05 -12.55 -12.10
N GLU A 42 -0.95 -12.79 -12.95
CA GLU A 42 -2.00 -11.77 -13.22
C GLU A 42 -2.73 -11.37 -11.94
N LEU A 43 -2.95 -12.35 -11.05
CA LEU A 43 -3.55 -12.13 -9.74
C LEU A 43 -2.67 -11.25 -8.85
N ASP A 44 -1.37 -11.56 -8.78
CA ASP A 44 -0.42 -10.76 -8.00
C ASP A 44 -0.36 -9.34 -8.53
N SER A 45 -0.29 -9.17 -9.85
CA SER A 45 -0.24 -7.86 -10.50
C SER A 45 -1.50 -7.04 -10.19
N CYS A 46 -2.68 -7.65 -10.26
CA CYS A 46 -3.93 -6.98 -9.88
C CYS A 46 -3.96 -6.60 -8.39
N GLN A 47 -3.69 -7.56 -7.50
CA GLN A 47 -3.74 -7.34 -6.05
C GLN A 47 -2.69 -6.33 -5.59
N GLN A 48 -1.48 -6.34 -6.17
CA GLN A 48 -0.44 -5.36 -5.86
C GLN A 48 -0.87 -3.95 -6.26
N ARG A 49 -1.52 -3.75 -7.41
CA ARG A 49 -2.06 -2.42 -7.79
C ARG A 49 -3.07 -1.90 -6.77
N VAL A 50 -3.98 -2.77 -6.33
CA VAL A 50 -4.97 -2.47 -5.28
C VAL A 50 -4.27 -2.11 -3.95
N VAL A 51 -3.21 -2.84 -3.58
CA VAL A 51 -2.42 -2.62 -2.35
C VAL A 51 -1.49 -1.39 -2.43
N LEU A 52 -0.98 -1.01 -3.59
CA LEU A 52 -0.14 0.17 -3.72
C LEU A 52 -0.91 1.46 -3.38
N LYS A 53 -2.18 1.54 -3.78
CA LYS A 53 -3.08 2.61 -3.33
C LYS A 53 -3.35 2.57 -1.82
N LEU A 54 -3.43 1.38 -1.21
CA LEU A 54 -3.53 1.24 0.26
C LEU A 54 -2.32 1.85 0.99
N LYS A 55 -1.11 1.73 0.45
CA LYS A 55 0.12 2.18 1.13
C LYS A 55 0.15 3.70 1.39
N SER A 56 -0.43 4.51 0.51
CA SER A 56 -0.50 5.96 0.69
C SER A 56 -1.66 6.41 1.59
N ASP A 57 -2.73 5.61 1.66
CA ASP A 57 -4.02 6.09 2.16
C ASP A 57 -4.52 5.34 3.40
N CYS A 58 -3.88 4.24 3.83
CA CYS A 58 -4.36 3.46 4.97
C CYS A 58 -4.51 4.26 6.27
N ASP A 59 -3.81 5.38 6.47
CA ASP A 59 -4.01 6.26 7.64
C ASP A 59 -5.23 7.19 7.50
N LYS A 60 -5.63 7.51 6.26
CA LYS A 60 -6.71 8.45 5.91
C LYS A 60 -8.01 7.76 5.48
N MET A 61 -7.96 6.47 5.16
CA MET A 61 -9.13 5.71 4.71
C MET A 61 -10.17 5.55 5.81
N ASN A 62 -11.42 5.82 5.45
CA ASN A 62 -12.59 5.47 6.27
C ASN A 62 -13.06 4.03 5.99
N ASP A 63 -14.03 3.56 6.79
CA ASP A 63 -14.55 2.20 6.68
C ASP A 63 -15.15 1.88 5.30
N GLU A 64 -15.76 2.87 4.64
CA GLU A 64 -16.36 2.71 3.32
C GLU A 64 -15.30 2.52 2.23
N GLN A 65 -14.25 3.32 2.25
CA GLN A 65 -13.12 3.17 1.33
C GLN A 65 -12.42 1.82 1.51
N LEU A 66 -12.28 1.38 2.77
CA LEU A 66 -11.69 0.07 3.08
C LEU A 66 -12.58 -1.08 2.60
N ALA A 67 -13.90 -0.92 2.69
CA ALA A 67 -14.86 -1.89 2.18
C ALA A 67 -14.84 -1.96 0.65
N LYS A 68 -14.80 -0.83 -0.07
CA LYS A 68 -14.66 -0.80 -1.53
C LYS A 68 -13.37 -1.48 -1.98
N MET A 69 -12.28 -1.25 -1.26
CA MET A 69 -11.01 -1.93 -1.49
C MET A 69 -11.13 -3.46 -1.44
N ALA A 70 -11.92 -3.97 -0.49
CA ALA A 70 -12.19 -5.40 -0.41
C ALA A 70 -12.94 -5.93 -1.65
N VAL A 71 -13.85 -5.14 -2.22
CA VAL A 71 -14.51 -5.46 -3.50
C VAL A 71 -13.49 -5.51 -4.64
N HIS A 72 -12.51 -4.61 -4.69
CA HIS A 72 -11.46 -4.67 -5.71
C HIS A 72 -10.54 -5.88 -5.57
N LEU A 73 -10.17 -6.26 -4.33
CA LEU A 73 -9.42 -7.50 -4.09
C LEU A 73 -10.22 -8.74 -4.52
N LEU A 74 -11.52 -8.76 -4.24
CA LEU A 74 -12.44 -9.80 -4.70
C LEU A 74 -12.52 -9.83 -6.24
N ASN A 75 -12.61 -8.68 -6.89
CA ASN A 75 -12.66 -8.58 -8.35
C ASN A 75 -11.38 -9.06 -9.02
N CYS A 76 -10.21 -8.80 -8.42
CA CYS A 76 -8.95 -9.38 -8.90
C CYS A 76 -9.00 -10.92 -8.90
N GLN A 77 -9.47 -11.52 -7.80
CA GLN A 77 -9.62 -12.97 -7.72
C GLN A 77 -10.64 -13.49 -8.73
N SER A 78 -11.80 -12.84 -8.79
CA SER A 78 -12.92 -13.24 -9.63
C SER A 78 -12.55 -13.17 -11.11
N PHE A 79 -11.83 -12.12 -11.53
CA PHE A 79 -11.38 -11.98 -12.91
C PHE A 79 -10.45 -13.12 -13.35
N VAL A 80 -9.42 -13.42 -12.57
CA VAL A 80 -8.45 -14.49 -12.90
C VAL A 80 -9.11 -15.86 -12.95
N GLU A 81 -10.19 -16.05 -12.16
CA GLU A 81 -10.98 -17.29 -12.17
C GLU A 81 -12.12 -17.30 -13.20
N GLY A 82 -12.30 -16.24 -14.00
CA GLY A 82 -13.39 -16.14 -14.97
C GLY A 82 -14.79 -16.04 -14.33
N ARG A 83 -14.88 -15.51 -13.11
CA ARG A 83 -16.12 -15.30 -12.35
C ARG A 83 -16.67 -13.88 -12.54
N GLN A 84 -17.92 -13.70 -12.12
CA GLN A 84 -18.58 -12.39 -12.09
C GLN A 84 -17.76 -11.37 -11.28
N ILE A 85 -17.54 -10.21 -11.88
CA ILE A 85 -16.94 -9.04 -11.21
C ILE A 85 -18.04 -8.04 -10.83
N TYR A 86 -17.79 -7.26 -9.78
CA TYR A 86 -18.75 -6.31 -9.23
C TYR A 86 -18.24 -4.89 -9.41
N SER A 87 -18.95 -4.07 -10.19
CA SER A 87 -18.59 -2.67 -10.39
C SER A 87 -18.59 -1.94 -9.04
N CYS A 88 -17.51 -1.22 -8.75
CA CYS A 88 -17.39 -0.44 -7.54
C CYS A 88 -16.50 0.77 -7.80
N THR A 89 -17.09 1.90 -8.13
CA THR A 89 -16.36 3.15 -8.38
C THR A 89 -16.19 3.94 -7.09
N GLU A 90 -15.42 5.04 -7.12
CA GLU A 90 -15.25 5.89 -5.93
C GLU A 90 -16.55 6.58 -5.50
N GLU A 91 -17.46 6.87 -6.43
CA GLU A 91 -18.73 7.56 -6.21
C GLU A 91 -19.86 6.64 -5.72
N MET A 92 -19.79 5.35 -6.04
CA MET A 92 -20.79 4.35 -5.61
C MET A 92 -20.76 4.18 -4.09
N SER A 93 -21.87 3.88 -3.44
CA SER A 93 -21.82 3.45 -2.04
C SER A 93 -21.33 2.00 -1.93
N ILE A 94 -20.83 1.59 -0.77
CA ILE A 94 -20.51 0.15 -0.56
C ILE A 94 -21.73 -0.74 -0.79
N LYS A 95 -22.92 -0.27 -0.43
CA LYS A 95 -24.18 -0.98 -0.68
C LYS A 95 -24.38 -1.25 -2.16
N ASP A 96 -24.11 -0.26 -3.02
CA ASP A 96 -24.27 -0.40 -4.47
C ASP A 96 -23.28 -1.45 -5.03
N CYS A 97 -22.06 -1.50 -4.50
CA CYS A 97 -21.05 -2.47 -4.90
C CYS A 97 -21.41 -3.91 -4.52
N THR A 98 -22.14 -4.13 -3.43
CA THR A 98 -22.35 -5.46 -2.85
C THR A 98 -23.78 -5.99 -2.97
N THR A 99 -24.76 -5.16 -3.35
CA THR A 99 -26.19 -5.56 -3.31
C THR A 99 -26.55 -6.73 -4.21
N SER A 100 -25.77 -6.99 -5.26
CA SER A 100 -25.97 -8.08 -6.22
C SER A 100 -25.16 -9.33 -5.90
N MET A 101 -24.40 -9.35 -4.81
CA MET A 101 -23.63 -10.52 -4.39
C MET A 101 -24.56 -11.58 -3.80
N ASP A 102 -24.40 -12.83 -4.26
CA ASP A 102 -25.02 -13.98 -3.61
C ASP A 102 -24.32 -14.32 -2.28
N SER A 103 -24.86 -15.30 -1.54
CA SER A 103 -24.35 -15.67 -0.21
C SER A 103 -22.88 -16.12 -0.21
N ASP A 104 -22.44 -16.85 -1.23
CA ASP A 104 -21.08 -17.38 -1.31
C ASP A 104 -20.10 -16.26 -1.67
N THR A 105 -20.51 -15.40 -2.60
CA THR A 105 -19.74 -14.19 -2.95
C THR A 105 -19.66 -13.21 -1.79
N TRP A 106 -20.74 -13.00 -1.04
CA TRP A 106 -20.77 -12.15 0.14
C TRP A 106 -19.80 -12.64 1.23
N THR A 107 -19.72 -13.97 1.42
CA THR A 107 -18.74 -14.58 2.32
C THR A 107 -17.30 -14.33 1.86
N SER A 108 -17.05 -14.46 0.56
CA SER A 108 -15.75 -14.17 -0.05
C SER A 108 -15.35 -12.69 0.07
N TYR A 109 -16.31 -11.78 -0.11
CA TYR A 109 -16.15 -10.35 0.15
C TYR A 109 -15.74 -10.06 1.60
N HIS A 110 -16.36 -10.71 2.58
CA HIS A 110 -15.98 -10.57 3.99
C HIS A 110 -14.55 -11.06 4.27
N LEU A 111 -14.13 -12.15 3.63
CA LEU A 111 -12.75 -12.62 3.71
C LEU A 111 -11.77 -11.58 3.14
N MET A 112 -12.07 -11.01 1.97
CA MET A 112 -11.27 -9.94 1.38
C MET A 112 -11.26 -8.67 2.22
N SER A 113 -12.36 -8.36 2.92
CA SER A 113 -12.45 -7.23 3.84
C SER A 113 -11.49 -7.38 5.03
N ASN A 114 -11.40 -8.59 5.59
CA ASN A 114 -10.44 -8.89 6.64
C ASN A 114 -9.00 -8.83 6.13
N ARG A 115 -8.75 -9.30 4.90
CA ARG A 115 -7.44 -9.17 4.25
C ARG A 115 -7.04 -7.70 4.07
N ALA A 116 -7.95 -6.85 3.58
CA ALA A 116 -7.71 -5.42 3.43
C ALA A 116 -7.37 -4.74 4.77
N ARG A 117 -8.11 -5.06 5.83
CA ARG A 117 -7.81 -4.60 7.20
C ARG A 117 -6.41 -5.03 7.65
N ALA A 118 -6.07 -6.31 7.50
CA ALA A 118 -4.76 -6.84 7.88
C ALA A 118 -3.62 -6.11 7.15
N VAL A 119 -3.76 -5.88 5.84
CA VAL A 119 -2.80 -5.11 5.05
C VAL A 119 -2.64 -3.69 5.60
N CYS A 120 -3.75 -2.98 5.89
CA CYS A 120 -3.65 -1.65 6.49
C CYS A 120 -3.00 -1.63 7.87
N TYR A 121 -3.27 -2.63 8.71
CA TYR A 121 -2.60 -2.74 10.00
C TYR A 121 -1.09 -2.91 9.82
N THR A 122 -0.65 -3.77 8.89
CA THR A 122 0.78 -3.96 8.59
C THR A 122 1.43 -2.68 8.08
N ILE A 123 0.76 -1.95 7.17
CA ILE A 123 1.27 -0.67 6.63
C ILE A 123 1.42 0.36 7.74
N ARG A 124 0.38 0.57 8.55
CA ARG A 124 0.39 1.52 9.67
C ARG A 124 1.48 1.16 10.68
N GLN A 125 1.65 -0.12 10.98
CA GLN A 125 2.71 -0.60 11.87
C GLN A 125 4.11 -0.30 11.31
N SER A 126 4.31 -0.52 10.00
CA SER A 126 5.58 -0.20 9.33
C SER A 126 5.88 1.30 9.34
N GLN A 127 4.86 2.14 9.08
CA GLN A 127 5.00 3.60 9.12
C GLN A 127 5.33 4.09 10.53
N PHE A 128 4.61 3.61 11.54
CA PHE A 128 4.87 3.93 12.94
C PHE A 128 6.28 3.54 13.36
N ARG A 129 6.72 2.33 12.99
CA ARG A 129 8.08 1.87 13.26
C ARG A 129 9.13 2.80 12.63
N GLY A 130 8.98 3.15 11.36
CA GLY A 130 9.90 4.06 10.68
C GLY A 130 9.96 5.45 11.32
N LEU A 131 8.80 6.00 11.71
CA LEU A 131 8.73 7.29 12.42
C LEU A 131 9.35 7.23 13.80
N ALA A 132 9.15 6.14 14.54
CA ALA A 132 9.74 5.93 15.85
C ALA A 132 11.27 5.85 15.75
N GLU A 133 11.81 5.04 14.84
CA GLU A 133 13.24 4.91 14.59
C GLU A 133 13.86 6.26 14.20
N TYR A 134 13.23 7.00 13.27
CA TYR A 134 13.68 8.34 12.89
C TYR A 134 13.70 9.31 14.07
N THR A 135 12.63 9.34 14.87
CA THR A 135 12.49 10.25 16.01
C THR A 135 13.52 9.95 17.10
N VAL A 136 13.73 8.68 17.43
CA VAL A 136 14.75 8.25 18.41
C VAL A 136 16.15 8.67 17.95
N ASN A 137 16.48 8.46 16.68
CA ASN A 137 17.77 8.89 16.13
C ASN A 137 17.96 10.40 16.20
N ARG A 138 16.94 11.18 15.85
CA ARG A 138 16.97 12.66 15.97
C ARG A 138 17.12 13.14 17.41
N LEU A 139 16.42 12.51 18.37
CA LEU A 139 16.56 12.82 19.78
C LEU A 139 17.97 12.50 20.29
N MET A 140 18.54 11.36 19.90
CA MET A 140 19.90 10.98 20.26
C MET A 140 20.93 11.98 19.70
N ASP A 141 20.79 12.39 18.44
CA ASP A 141 21.68 13.38 17.81
C ASP A 141 21.59 14.73 18.52
N ALA A 142 20.36 15.22 18.78
CA ALA A 142 20.14 16.47 19.50
C ALA A 142 20.74 16.43 20.91
N ALA A 143 20.58 15.31 21.63
CA ALA A 143 21.16 15.15 22.96
C ALA A 143 22.71 15.18 22.92
N LYS A 144 23.34 14.52 21.94
CA LYS A 144 24.80 14.57 21.74
C LYS A 144 25.29 15.98 21.46
N ASP A 145 24.59 16.72 20.61
CA ASP A 145 24.95 18.10 20.28
C ASP A 145 24.76 19.06 21.47
N GLN A 146 23.72 18.85 22.28
CA GLN A 146 23.53 19.58 23.54
C GLN A 146 24.65 19.31 24.54
N LEU A 147 25.02 18.04 24.75
CA LEU A 147 26.14 17.69 25.63
C LEU A 147 27.46 18.31 25.16
N ARG A 148 27.73 18.30 23.85
CA ARG A 148 28.92 18.94 23.27
C ARG A 148 28.91 20.45 23.50
N THR A 149 27.76 21.10 23.35
CA THR A 149 27.59 22.54 23.57
C THR A 149 27.82 22.89 25.04
N LEU A 150 27.23 22.13 25.97
CA LEU A 150 27.47 22.29 27.41
C LEU A 150 28.95 22.12 27.77
N GLY A 151 29.61 21.09 27.23
CA GLY A 151 31.05 20.90 27.44
C GLY A 151 31.91 22.08 26.95
N LYS A 152 31.56 22.67 25.80
CA LYS A 152 32.22 23.89 25.30
C LYS A 152 32.00 25.10 26.22
N ILE A 153 30.79 25.24 26.77
CA ILE A 153 30.46 26.33 27.71
C ILE A 153 31.26 26.15 29.00
N THR A 154 31.31 24.95 29.58
CA THR A 154 32.08 24.65 30.79
C THR A 154 33.57 24.93 30.60
N ASN A 155 34.16 24.45 29.50
CA ASN A 155 35.58 24.70 29.21
C ASN A 155 35.87 26.19 29.04
N SER A 156 35.00 26.93 28.34
CA SER A 156 35.13 28.40 28.22
C SER A 156 35.07 29.10 29.58
N GLN A 157 34.18 28.65 30.49
CA GLN A 157 34.09 29.20 31.85
C GLN A 157 35.34 28.92 32.69
N GLU A 158 35.92 27.73 32.61
CA GLU A 158 37.17 27.41 33.30
C GLU A 158 38.34 28.26 32.80
N ASN A 159 38.46 28.44 31.48
CA ASN A 159 39.51 29.28 30.89
C ASN A 159 39.39 30.74 31.35
N LEU A 160 38.17 31.29 31.43
CA LEU A 160 37.94 32.64 31.94
C LEU A 160 38.31 32.78 33.42
N ARG A 161 38.00 31.78 34.24
CA ARG A 161 38.39 31.76 35.67
C ARG A 161 39.90 31.73 35.86
N ASN A 162 40.63 31.01 35.01
CA ASN A 162 42.08 30.89 35.10
C ASN A 162 42.83 32.15 34.62
N LEU A 163 42.14 33.08 33.96
CA LEU A 163 42.68 34.35 33.47
C LEU A 163 42.43 35.53 34.42
N ALA A 164 41.59 35.35 35.44
CA ALA A 164 41.22 36.35 36.45
C ALA A 164 42.00 36.13 37.76
#